data_AF-A0A7V9UAY5-F1
#
_entry.id   AF-A0A7V9UAY5-F1
#
_cell.length_a   1.000
_cell.length_b   1.000
_cell.length_c   1.000
_cell.angle_alpha   90.00
_cell.angle_beta   90.00
_cell.angle_gamma   90.00
#
_symmetry.space_group_name_H-M   'P 1'
#
loop_
_entity.id
_entity.type
_entity.pdbx_description
1 polymer ?
#
loop_
_entity_poly.entity_id
_entity_poly.type
_entity_poly.pdbx_seq_one_letter_code
_entity_poly.pdbx_strand_id
1 'polypeptide(L)' 'MNQEQIFAGLNPEQRRAVEAVRGPVVILAGAGSGKTTTITRRIANQVLSGAFQPGEILAVTFTDKAAGEMRG' A
#
# COMPACT_ATOMS: atom_id res chain seq x y z
N MET A 1 6.15 -9.71 -4.19
CA MET A 1 5.91 -8.84 -5.36
C MET A 1 7.24 -8.24 -5.80
N ASN A 2 7.51 -8.17 -7.10
CA ASN A 2 8.62 -7.38 -7.63
C ASN A 2 8.16 -5.93 -7.91
N GLN A 3 9.08 -5.06 -8.33
CA GLN A 3 8.78 -3.65 -8.58
C GLN A 3 7.73 -3.46 -9.68
N GLU A 4 7.82 -4.23 -10.78
CA GLU A 4 6.87 -4.17 -11.89
C GLU A 4 5.44 -4.46 -11.42
N GLN A 5 5.25 -5.53 -10.64
CA GLN A 5 3.96 -5.92 -10.08
C GLN A 5 3.37 -4.88 -9.12
N ILE A 6 4.21 -4.18 -8.34
CA ILE A 6 3.76 -3.13 -7.42
C ILE A 6 3.16 -1.96 -8.19
N PHE A 7 3.75 -1.58 -9.32
CA PHE A 7 3.36 -0.38 -10.07
C PHE A 7 2.40 -0.65 -11.24
N ALA A 8 2.19 -1.91 -11.62
CA ALA A 8 1.33 -2.29 -12.73
C ALA A 8 -0.13 -1.82 -12.54
N GLY A 9 -0.66 -1.07 -13.50
CA GLY A 9 -2.06 -0.63 -13.53
C GLY A 9 -2.43 0.47 -12.52
N LEU A 10 -1.45 1.08 -11.84
CA LEU A 10 -1.71 2.23 -10.97
C LEU A 10 -1.99 3.49 -11.80
N ASN A 11 -3.02 4.24 -11.42
CA ASN A 11 -3.20 5.60 -11.92
C ASN A 11 -2.17 6.56 -11.28
N PRO A 12 -2.04 7.80 -11.76
CA PRO A 12 -1.05 8.74 -11.23
C PRO A 12 -1.16 8.99 -9.73
N GLU A 13 -2.37 9.11 -9.19
CA GLU A 13 -2.60 9.35 -7.75
C GLU A 13 -2.16 8.18 -6.88
N GLN A 14 -2.54 6.97 -7.29
CA GLN A 14 -2.14 5.74 -6.59
C GLN A 14 -0.63 5.55 -6.66
N ARG A 15 -0.01 5.81 -7.82
CA ARG A 15 1.44 5.78 -8.00
C ARG A 15 2.14 6.74 -7.05
N ARG A 16 1.69 8.00 -6.97
CA ARG A 16 2.25 8.99 -6.03
C ARG A 16 2.20 8.51 -4.58
N ALA A 17 1.07 7.91 -4.17
CA ALA A 17 0.94 7.35 -2.82
C ALA A 17 1.89 6.16 -2.57
N VAL A 18 2.11 5.30 -3.56
CA VAL A 18 3.04 4.15 -3.48
C VAL A 18 4.51 4.60 -3.49
N GLU A 19 4.85 5.61 -4.28
CA GLU A 19 6.19 6.21 -4.34
C GLU A 19 6.56 7.00 -3.08
N ALA A 20 5.57 7.48 -2.31
CA ALA A 20 5.78 8.15 -1.03
C ALA A 20 6.18 7.15 0.07
N VAL A 21 7.43 6.73 0.05
CA VAL A 21 7.99 5.70 0.94
C VAL A 21 8.05 6.16 2.40
N ARG A 22 8.39 7.41 2.67
CA ARG A 22 8.49 7.99 4.02
C ARG A 22 7.51 9.14 4.20
N GLY A 23 7.28 9.52 5.47
CA GLY A 23 6.41 10.63 5.85
C GLY A 23 4.92 10.29 5.87
N PRO A 24 4.10 11.19 6.43
CA PRO A 24 2.66 11.01 6.50
C PRO A 24 2.01 11.13 5.13
N VAL A 25 1.05 10.24 4.84
CA VAL A 25 0.25 10.24 3.60
C VAL A 25 -1.20 10.00 3.97
N VAL A 26 -2.11 10.74 3.35
CA VAL A 26 -3.56 10.55 3.49
C VAL A 26 -4.16 10.24 2.11
N ILE A 27 -4.92 9.16 2.00
CA ILE A 27 -5.62 8.77 0.77
C ILE A 27 -7.13 9.00 0.97
N LEU A 28 -7.64 10.10 0.41
CA LEU A 28 -9.06 10.45 0.42
C LEU A 28 -9.69 10.07 -0.92
N ALA A 29 -10.52 9.02 -0.93
CA ALA A 29 -11.15 8.56 -2.16
C ALA A 29 -12.48 7.82 -1.90
N GLY A 30 -13.37 7.82 -2.90
CA GLY A 30 -14.66 7.14 -2.85
C GLY A 30 -14.56 5.62 -2.71
N ALA A 31 -15.69 4.95 -2.50
CA ALA A 31 -15.75 3.48 -2.52
C ALA A 31 -15.28 2.93 -3.88
N GLY A 32 -14.66 1.75 -3.90
CA GLY A 32 -14.19 1.10 -5.14
C GLY A 32 -12.97 1.74 -5.83
N SER A 33 -12.42 2.85 -5.32
CA SER A 33 -11.27 3.57 -5.92
C SER A 33 -9.90 2.90 -5.74
N GLY A 34 -9.84 1.71 -5.11
CA GLY A 34 -8.59 1.00 -4.88
C GLY A 34 -7.76 1.49 -3.68
N LYS A 35 -8.38 2.11 -2.66
CA LYS A 35 -7.69 2.56 -1.42
C LYS A 35 -6.87 1.45 -0.77
N THR A 36 -7.49 0.29 -0.53
CA THR A 36 -6.82 -0.87 0.09
C THR A 36 -5.64 -1.32 -0.76
N THR A 37 -5.84 -1.53 -2.07
CA THR A 37 -4.78 -1.89 -3.03
C THR A 37 -3.61 -0.92 -2.99
N THR A 38 -3.90 0.39 -2.92
CA THR A 38 -2.88 1.43 -2.86
C THR A 38 -2.09 1.37 -1.57
N ILE A 39 -2.75 1.17 -0.42
CA ILE A 39 -2.10 1.02 0.89
C ILE A 39 -1.20 -0.22 0.90
N THR A 40 -1.70 -1.37 0.44
CA THR A 40 -0.93 -2.62 0.43
C THR A 40 0.29 -2.53 -0.50
N ARG A 41 0.13 -1.92 -1.68
CA ARG A 41 1.26 -1.70 -2.61
C ARG A 41 2.28 -0.69 -2.09
N ARG A 42 1.85 0.33 -1.34
CA ARG A 42 2.76 1.25 -0.65
C ARG A 42 3.59 0.52 0.39
N ILE A 43 2.98 -0.34 1.20
CA ILE A 43 3.68 -1.21 2.17
C ILE A 43 4.67 -2.12 1.44
N ALA A 44 4.25 -2.76 0.35
CA ALA A 44 5.13 -3.61 -0.45
C ALA A 44 6.34 -2.82 -1.00
N ASN A 45 6.13 -1.59 -1.48
CA ASN A 45 7.21 -0.73 -1.98
C ASN A 45 8.16 -0.29 -0.86
N GLN A 46 7.64 0.01 0.33
CA GLN A 46 8.43 0.33 1.51
C GLN A 46 9.38 -0.80 1.91
N VAL A 47 8.90 -2.04 1.88
CA VAL A 47 9.73 -3.22 2.14
C VAL A 47 10.71 -3.48 1.00
N LEU A 48 10.24 -3.46 -0.26
CA LEU A 48 11.07 -3.75 -1.43
C LEU A 48 12.22 -2.74 -1.60
N SER A 49 11.97 -1.47 -1.28
CA SER A 49 13.01 -0.41 -1.31
C SER A 49 14.00 -0.48 -0.15
N GLY A 50 13.77 -1.36 0.84
CA GLY A 50 14.59 -1.46 2.04
C GLY A 50 14.41 -0.30 3.03
N ALA A 51 13.37 0.52 2.86
CA ALA A 51 13.13 1.65 3.75
C ALA A 51 12.65 1.24 5.15
N PHE A 52 11.97 0.09 5.22
CA PHE A 52 11.51 -0.56 6.45
C PHE A 52 11.62 -2.08 6.30
N GLN A 53 11.97 -2.77 7.37
CA GLN A 53 11.84 -4.22 7.48
C GLN A 53 10.37 -4.60 7.69
N PRO A 54 9.92 -5.79 7.25
CA PRO A 54 8.52 -6.21 7.42
C PRO A 54 8.01 -6.13 8.86
N GLY A 55 8.85 -6.44 9.85
CA GLY A 55 8.50 -6.38 11.27
C GLY A 55 8.35 -4.96 11.84
N GLU A 56 8.72 -3.92 11.09
CA GLU A 56 8.61 -2.52 11.51
C GLU A 56 7.29 -1.87 11.07
N ILE A 57 6.47 -2.57 10.27
CA ILE A 57 5.23 -2.02 9.70
C ILE A 57 4.01 -2.60 10.40
N LEU A 58 3.15 -1.72 10.93
CA LEU A 58 1.81 -2.07 11.43
C LEU A 58 0.75 -1.63 10.44
N ALA A 59 -0.02 -2.59 9.91
CA ALA A 59 -1.24 -2.33 9.16
C ALA A 59 -2.46 -2.72 10.02
N VAL A 60 -3.36 -1.76 10.25
CA VAL A 60 -4.56 -1.95 11.05
C VAL A 60 -5.81 -1.64 10.23
N THR A 61 -6.86 -2.43 10.45
CA THR A 61 -8.16 -2.28 9.81
C THR A 61 -9.26 -2.77 10.76
N PHE A 62 -10.51 -2.51 10.43
CA PHE A 62 -11.63 -2.70 11.36
C PHE A 62 -12.06 -4.16 11.52
N THR A 63 -11.89 -5.00 10.50
CA THR A 63 -12.39 -6.38 10.50
C THR A 63 -11.30 -7.38 10.14
N ASP A 64 -11.40 -8.60 10.67
CA ASP A 64 -10.51 -9.71 10.31
C ASP A 64 -10.56 -10.03 8.81
N LYS A 65 -11.75 -9.87 8.20
CA LYS A 65 -11.92 -10.03 6.75
C LYS A 65 -11.04 -9.03 5.98
N ALA A 66 -11.10 -7.75 6.34
CA ALA A 66 -10.27 -6.74 5.70
C ALA A 66 -8.77 -6.97 5.98
N ALA A 67 -8.42 -7.47 7.17
CA ALA A 67 -7.04 -7.82 7.49
C ALA A 67 -6.55 -8.99 6.62
N GLY A 68 -7.41 -9.99 6.37
CA GLY A 68 -7.14 -11.08 5.44
C GLY A 68 -6.91 -10.60 4.01
N GLU A 69 -7.74 -9.68 3.53
CA GLU A 69 -7.58 -9.06 2.19
C GLU A 69 -6.26 -8.30 2.03
N MET A 70 -5.74 -7.71 3.12
CA MET A 70 -4.45 -6.99 3.09
C MET A 70 -3.23 -7.91 3.12
N ARG A 71 -3.36 -9.14 3.63
CA ARG A 71 -2.26 -10.13 3.70
C ARG A 71 -2.06 -10.91 2.40
N GLY A 72 -3.09 -10.97 1.56
CA GLY A 72 -3.11 -11.72 0.29
C GLY A 72 -2.32 -11.09 -0.84
#